data_AF-A0A939JKX7-F1
#
_entry.id   AF-A0A939JKX7-F1
#
_cell.length_a   1.000
_cell.length_b   1.000
_cell.length_c   1.000
_cell.angle_alpha   90.00
_cell.angle_beta   90.00
_cell.angle_gamma   90.00
#
_symmetry.space_group_name_H-M   'P 1'
#
loop_
_entity.id
_entity.type
_entity.pdbx_description
1 polymer ?
#
loop_
_entity_poly.entity_id
_entity_poly.type
_entity_poly.pdbx_seq_one_letter_code
_entity_poly.pdbx_strand_id
1 'polypeptide(L)'
;TLMRPPQGRTDERVAAVSRSLGLAQILWTVTASDYRDHDPEVIKSRILDGAAPGGILLLHDIYPGTVPAVPGIIDGLRARGLTPVTVSQLFAPDKPRPGIAYWNAL
;
A
#
# COMPACT_ATOMS: atom_id res chain seq x y z
N THR A 1 -0.52 -11.25 10.86
CA THR A 1 0.92 -10.99 10.95
C THR A 1 1.42 -10.56 9.58
N LEU A 2 1.63 -9.26 9.38
CA LEU A 2 2.02 -8.65 8.10
C LEU A 2 3.39 -7.96 8.28
N MET A 3 4.16 -7.86 7.20
CA MET A 3 5.36 -7.04 7.12
C MET A 3 5.46 -6.40 5.75
N ARG A 4 6.17 -5.26 5.64
CA ARG A 4 6.50 -4.62 4.36
C ARG A 4 8.02 -4.52 4.25
N PRO A 5 8.66 -5.08 3.20
CA PRO A 5 10.10 -5.04 3.11
C PRO A 5 10.54 -3.60 2.82
N PRO A 6 11.55 -3.05 3.53
CA PRO A 6 12.06 -1.72 3.23
C PRO A 6 12.44 -1.58 1.76
N GLN A 7 12.06 -0.45 1.16
CA GLN A 7 12.28 -0.15 -0.27
C GLN A 7 11.64 -1.16 -1.23
N GLY A 8 10.75 -2.05 -0.76
CA GLY A 8 10.14 -3.10 -1.59
C GLY A 8 11.12 -4.22 -1.97
N ARG A 9 12.32 -4.25 -1.39
CA ARG A 9 13.34 -5.23 -1.72
C ARG A 9 13.03 -6.56 -1.06
N THR A 10 12.65 -7.53 -1.87
CA THR A 10 12.35 -8.90 -1.43
C THR A 10 12.99 -9.90 -2.37
N ASP A 11 13.32 -11.06 -1.81
CA ASP A 11 13.95 -12.20 -2.49
C ASP A 11 13.53 -13.50 -1.76
N GLU A 12 14.07 -14.63 -2.20
CA GLU A 12 13.80 -15.94 -1.59
C GLU A 12 14.24 -16.02 -0.12
N ARG A 13 15.29 -15.29 0.27
CA ARG A 13 15.78 -15.26 1.65
C ARG A 13 14.82 -14.48 2.54
N VAL A 14 14.33 -13.33 2.09
CA VAL A 14 13.29 -12.58 2.80
C VAL A 14 12.02 -13.44 2.91
N ALA A 15 11.62 -14.11 1.83
CA ALA A 15 10.47 -15.02 1.84
C ALA A 15 10.63 -16.15 2.87
N ALA A 16 11.80 -16.77 2.97
CA ALA A 16 12.08 -17.83 3.95
C ALA A 16 11.99 -17.32 5.39
N VAL A 17 12.58 -16.15 5.69
CA VAL A 17 12.52 -15.54 7.03
C VAL A 17 11.10 -15.10 7.38
N SER A 18 10.39 -14.47 6.45
CA SER A 18 8.98 -14.11 6.66
C SER A 18 8.13 -15.34 6.94
N ARG A 19 8.39 -16.46 6.26
CA ARG A 19 7.71 -17.74 6.53
C ARG A 19 7.98 -18.24 7.94
N SER A 20 9.25 -18.27 8.38
CA SER A 20 9.61 -18.74 9.72
C SER A 20 9.05 -17.87 10.85
N LEU A 21 8.85 -16.58 10.59
CA LEU A 21 8.23 -15.64 11.53
C LEU A 21 6.70 -15.57 11.42
N GLY A 22 6.08 -16.34 10.53
CA GLY A 22 4.64 -16.32 10.32
C GLY A 22 4.12 -15.00 9.71
N LEU A 23 4.96 -14.28 8.97
CA LEU A 23 4.63 -12.99 8.35
C LEU A 23 4.40 -13.11 6.84
N ALA A 24 3.34 -12.47 6.34
CA ALA A 24 3.15 -12.24 4.91
C ALA A 24 3.77 -10.90 4.49
N GLN A 25 4.34 -10.84 3.29
CA GLN A 25 4.94 -9.61 2.78
C GLN A 25 3.92 -8.83 1.95
N ILE A 26 3.70 -7.56 2.32
CA ILE A 26 2.74 -6.67 1.68
C ILE A 26 3.52 -5.54 1.01
N LEU A 27 3.45 -5.49 -0.31
CA LEU A 27 3.97 -4.42 -1.14
C LEU A 27 2.80 -3.55 -1.64
N TRP A 28 2.98 -2.87 -2.77
CA TRP A 28 2.03 -1.85 -3.24
C TRP A 28 1.99 -1.79 -4.76
N THR A 29 0.85 -1.39 -5.31
CA THR A 29 0.66 -1.14 -6.74
C THR A 29 0.96 0.30 -7.12
N VAL A 30 0.78 1.24 -6.20
CA VAL A 30 0.93 2.69 -6.45
C VAL A 30 1.86 3.30 -5.43
N THR A 31 2.73 4.22 -5.87
CA THR A 31 3.66 4.96 -5.00
C THR A 31 3.38 6.46 -5.11
N ALA A 32 3.03 7.12 -4.00
CA ALA A 32 2.84 8.57 -3.95
C ALA A 32 4.10 9.34 -4.37
N SER A 33 5.28 8.77 -4.11
CA SER A 33 6.58 9.45 -4.24
C SER A 33 6.66 10.73 -3.39
N ASP A 34 5.96 10.71 -2.27
CA ASP A 34 5.92 11.73 -1.23
C ASP A 34 7.27 11.95 -0.53
N TYR A 35 8.20 10.99 -0.63
CA TYR A 35 9.59 11.16 -0.21
C TYR A 35 10.44 12.01 -1.18
N ARG A 36 9.92 12.34 -2.37
CA ARG A 36 10.57 13.21 -3.37
C ARG A 36 9.85 14.52 -3.58
N ASP A 37 8.52 14.51 -3.45
CA ASP A 37 7.66 15.62 -3.81
C ASP A 37 6.67 15.85 -2.66
N HIS A 38 6.73 17.02 -2.06
CA HIS A 38 5.96 17.35 -0.87
C HIS A 38 4.71 18.17 -1.18
N ASP A 39 4.37 18.38 -2.46
CA ASP A 39 3.12 19.03 -2.84
C ASP A 39 1.93 18.06 -2.64
N PRO A 40 0.97 18.37 -1.75
CA PRO A 40 -0.18 17.51 -1.49
C PRO A 40 -1.02 17.21 -2.74
N GLU A 41 -1.12 18.15 -3.68
CA GLU A 41 -1.91 17.98 -4.90
C GLU A 41 -1.24 17.00 -5.86
N VAL A 42 0.10 17.04 -5.96
CA VAL A 42 0.87 16.09 -6.76
C VAL A 42 0.82 14.69 -6.14
N ILE A 43 0.94 14.58 -4.82
CA ILE A 43 0.80 13.32 -4.08
C ILE A 43 -0.60 12.71 -4.34
N LYS A 44 -1.65 13.52 -4.17
CA LYS A 44 -3.03 13.11 -4.41
C LYS A 44 -3.24 12.63 -5.84
N SER A 45 -2.78 13.40 -6.82
CA SER A 45 -2.92 13.07 -8.24
C SER A 45 -2.30 11.70 -8.57
N ARG A 46 -1.03 11.48 -8.18
CA ARG A 46 -0.34 10.19 -8.41
C ARG A 46 -1.05 9.00 -7.77
N ILE A 47 -1.55 9.18 -6.55
CA ILE A 47 -2.30 8.11 -5.87
C ILE A 47 -3.59 7.80 -6.61
N LEU A 48 -4.38 8.83 -6.96
CA LEU A 48 -5.65 8.63 -7.64
C LEU A 48 -5.43 8.05 -9.04
N ASP A 49 -4.46 8.50 -9.82
CA ASP A 49 -4.20 8.01 -11.18
C ASP A 49 -3.86 6.51 -11.23
N GLY A 50 -3.17 5.99 -10.21
CA GLY A 50 -2.84 4.58 -10.11
C GLY A 50 -3.88 3.72 -9.37
N ALA A 51 -4.89 4.32 -8.75
CA ALA A 51 -5.82 3.59 -7.88
C ALA A 51 -6.78 2.70 -8.70
N ALA A 52 -6.86 1.44 -8.31
CA ALA A 52 -7.73 0.43 -8.91
C ALA A 52 -8.29 -0.51 -7.83
N PRO A 53 -9.41 -1.23 -8.10
CA PRO A 53 -9.90 -2.29 -7.22
C PRO A 53 -8.78 -3.28 -6.87
N GLY A 54 -8.68 -3.69 -5.61
CA GLY A 54 -7.64 -4.61 -5.16
C GLY A 54 -6.24 -3.99 -4.96
N GLY A 55 -6.06 -2.71 -5.30
CA GLY A 55 -4.77 -2.01 -5.22
C GLY A 55 -4.35 -1.67 -3.79
N ILE A 56 -3.03 -1.55 -3.59
CA ILE A 56 -2.42 -1.12 -2.33
C ILE A 56 -1.60 0.14 -2.60
N LEU A 57 -1.87 1.20 -1.84
CA LEU A 57 -1.36 2.56 -2.07
C LEU A 57 -0.24 2.86 -1.06
N LEU A 58 0.98 3.11 -1.52
CA LEU A 58 2.12 3.47 -0.67
C LEU A 58 2.21 4.99 -0.45
N LEU A 59 2.13 5.37 0.82
CA LEU A 59 2.45 6.69 1.35
C LEU A 59 3.31 6.56 2.63
N HIS A 60 3.86 7.67 3.10
CA HIS A 60 4.66 7.84 4.31
C HIS A 60 4.18 9.06 5.08
N ASP A 61 3.80 8.87 6.34
CA ASP A 61 3.27 9.90 7.25
C ASP A 61 4.34 10.84 7.83
N ILE A 62 5.59 10.72 7.40
CA ILE A 62 6.72 11.52 7.87
C ILE A 62 7.03 12.73 6.97
N TYR A 63 6.41 12.82 5.78
CA TYR A 63 6.64 13.94 4.85
C TYR A 63 5.52 14.98 4.94
N PRO A 64 5.84 16.29 4.90
CA PRO A 64 4.88 17.37 5.13
C PRO A 64 3.67 17.34 4.19
N GLY A 65 3.85 16.88 2.95
CA GLY A 65 2.79 16.84 1.94
C GLY A 65 1.78 15.71 2.11
N THR A 66 2.15 14.64 2.82
CA THR A 66 1.35 13.41 2.85
C THR A 66 0.05 13.60 3.63
N VAL A 67 0.14 14.06 4.88
CA VAL A 67 -1.05 14.21 5.73
C VAL A 67 -2.08 15.18 5.12
N PRO A 68 -1.70 16.35 4.57
CA PRO A 68 -2.64 17.22 3.86
C PRO A 68 -3.26 16.61 2.60
N ALA A 69 -2.61 15.66 1.92
CA ALA A 69 -3.15 15.01 0.72
C ALA A 69 -4.25 13.98 1.04
N VAL A 70 -4.19 13.35 2.21
CA VAL A 70 -5.04 12.20 2.57
C VAL A 70 -6.55 12.49 2.46
N PRO A 71 -7.10 13.63 2.94
CA PRO A 71 -8.53 13.91 2.79
C PRO A 71 -8.99 13.87 1.32
N GLY A 72 -8.27 14.56 0.43
CA GLY A 72 -8.59 14.59 -1.00
C GLY A 72 -8.40 13.24 -1.69
N ILE A 73 -7.45 12.41 -1.23
CA ILE A 73 -7.30 11.03 -1.68
C ILE A 73 -8.53 10.20 -1.32
N ILE A 74 -8.98 10.25 -0.06
CA ILE A 74 -10.14 9.47 0.41
C ILE A 74 -11.40 9.85 -0.37
N ASP A 75 -11.64 11.15 -0.56
CA ASP A 75 -12.79 11.64 -1.32
C ASP A 75 -12.72 11.22 -2.78
N GLY A 76 -11.54 11.34 -3.41
CA GLY A 76 -11.30 10.92 -4.79
C GLY A 76 -11.49 9.41 -5.00
N LEU A 77 -11.06 8.58 -4.05
CA LEU A 77 -11.28 7.13 -4.11
C LEU A 77 -12.78 6.80 -4.02
N ARG A 78 -13.51 7.41 -3.09
CA ARG A 78 -14.95 7.22 -2.91
C ARG A 78 -15.75 7.68 -4.13
N ALA A 79 -15.39 8.81 -4.71
CA ALA A 79 -16.01 9.32 -5.95
C ALA A 79 -15.84 8.37 -7.14
N ARG A 80 -14.80 7.53 -7.14
CA ARG A 80 -14.54 6.49 -8.14
C ARG A 80 -15.16 5.12 -7.79
N GLY A 81 -15.98 5.06 -6.74
CA GLY A 81 -16.61 3.81 -6.28
C GLY A 81 -15.66 2.86 -5.54
N LEU A 82 -14.47 3.33 -5.15
CA LEU A 82 -13.51 2.55 -4.36
C LEU A 82 -13.73 2.78 -2.86
N THR A 83 -13.57 1.73 -2.08
CA THR A 83 -13.66 1.79 -0.61
C THR A 83 -12.27 1.60 -0.02
N PRO A 84 -11.68 2.61 0.65
CA PRO A 84 -10.46 2.42 1.42
C PRO A 84 -10.71 1.44 2.57
N VAL A 85 -9.83 0.45 2.70
CA VAL A 85 -9.93 -0.62 3.71
C VAL A 85 -8.55 -0.89 4.31
N THR A 86 -8.52 -1.58 5.44
CA THR A 86 -7.27 -2.14 5.96
C THR A 86 -6.76 -3.27 5.05
N VAL A 87 -5.45 -3.56 5.10
CA VAL A 87 -4.89 -4.72 4.37
C VAL A 87 -5.57 -6.03 4.78
N SER A 88 -5.90 -6.20 6.06
CA SER A 88 -6.60 -7.41 6.53
C SER A 88 -7.99 -7.56 5.90
N GLN A 89 -8.72 -6.46 5.71
CA GLN A 89 -10.04 -6.48 5.04
C GLN A 89 -9.89 -6.70 3.53
N LEU A 90 -8.85 -6.15 2.91
CA LEU A 90 -8.59 -6.29 1.48
C LEU A 90 -8.45 -7.77 1.04
N PHE A 91 -7.88 -8.62 1.90
CA PHE A 91 -7.69 -10.05 1.63
C PHE A 91 -8.79 -10.94 2.22
N ALA A 92 -9.78 -10.38 2.91
CA ALA A 92 -10.86 -11.17 3.52
C ALA A 92 -11.73 -11.87 2.45
N PRO A 93 -12.30 -13.06 2.74
CA PRO A 93 -12.28 -13.78 4.03
C PRO A 93 -10.97 -14.53 4.30
N ASP A 94 -10.10 -14.65 3.30
CA ASP A 94 -8.81 -15.28 3.42
C ASP A 94 -7.79 -14.41 4.17
N LYS A 95 -6.58 -14.95 4.33
CA LYS A 95 -5.45 -14.24 4.91
C LYS A 95 -4.22 -14.41 4.02
N PRO A 96 -3.42 -13.36 3.82
CA PRO A 96 -2.12 -13.48 3.17
C PRO A 96 -1.26 -14.57 3.82
N ARG A 97 -0.65 -15.42 3.01
CA ARG A 97 0.12 -16.57 3.50
C ARG A 97 1.53 -16.15 3.91
N PRO A 98 2.07 -16.67 5.04
CA PRO A 98 3.44 -16.41 5.43
C PRO A 98 4.46 -16.78 4.35
N GLY A 99 5.46 -15.92 4.18
CA GLY A 99 6.53 -16.09 3.19
C GLY A 99 6.13 -15.80 1.73
N ILE A 100 4.92 -15.32 1.49
CA ILE A 100 4.48 -14.87 0.16
C ILE A 100 4.49 -13.34 0.10
N ALA A 101 4.85 -12.80 -1.06
CA ALA A 101 4.81 -11.38 -1.36
C ALA A 101 3.58 -11.05 -2.21
N TYR A 102 2.85 -10.02 -1.81
CA TYR A 102 1.61 -9.57 -2.44
C TYR A 102 1.73 -8.10 -2.81
N TRP A 103 1.37 -7.73 -4.05
CA TRP A 103 1.32 -6.34 -4.51
C TRP A 103 -0.11 -5.79 -4.53
N ASN A 104 -1.10 -6.68 -4.69
CA ASN A 104 -2.53 -6.43 -4.75
C ASN A 104 -3.30 -7.62 -4.12
N ALA A 105 -4.63 -7.57 -4.12
CA ALA A 105 -5.49 -8.66 -3.65
C ALA A 105 -6.42 -9.28 -4.73
N LEU A 106 -6.15 -8.98 -6.01
CA LEU A 106 -6.83 -9.59 -7.17
C LEU A 106 -5.85 -10.41 -7.99
#